data_AF-A0A0C3QU38-F1
#
_entry.id   AF-A0A0C3QU38-F1
#
_cell.length_a   1.000
_cell.length_b   1.000
_cell.length_c   1.000
_cell.angle_alpha   90.00
_cell.angle_beta   90.00
_cell.angle_gamma   90.00
#
_symmetry.space_group_name_H-M   'P 1'
#
loop_
_entity.id
_entity.type
_entity.pdbx_description
1 polymer ?
#
loop_
_entity_poly.entity_id
_entity_poly.type
_entity_poly.pdbx_seq_one_letter_code
_entity_poly.pdbx_strand_id
1 'polypeptide(L)'
;IPAGGHPRFDLWPDVSSYDAKELYPVPGLTLPNTNGEPAKLFSSRNPATTKRHFHLMAEHGIDGVFVMRNANELSVDNDTDEILDGVRAAAEAEGRVWALMYDLTGVPPDKLALVLRHDWGRLVVHKRLLNSPNYLREQGKP
;
A
#
# COMPACT_ATOMS: atom_id res chain seq x y z
N ILE A 1 -7.11 16.98 -0.73
CA ILE A 1 -6.82 17.58 0.60
C ILE A 1 -6.60 19.08 0.40
N PRO A 2 -7.51 19.96 0.85
CA PRO A 2 -7.48 21.40 0.52
C PRO A 2 -6.34 22.22 1.18
N ALA A 3 -5.36 21.56 1.81
CA ALA A 3 -4.21 22.19 2.46
C ALA A 3 -2.93 21.34 2.38
N GLY A 4 -2.76 20.55 1.30
CA GLY A 4 -1.50 19.83 1.03
C GLY A 4 -1.21 18.58 1.89
N GLY A 5 -2.03 18.30 2.91
CA GLY A 5 -1.73 17.21 3.85
C GLY A 5 -0.51 17.54 4.72
N HIS A 6 -0.38 16.86 5.86
CA HIS A 6 0.82 16.95 6.69
C HIS A 6 1.58 15.63 6.58
N PRO A 7 2.31 15.42 5.48
CA PRO A 7 3.05 14.19 5.34
C PRO A 7 4.11 14.11 6.44
N ARG A 8 4.18 12.95 7.10
CA ARG A 8 5.22 12.65 8.10
C ARG A 8 6.17 11.66 7.46
N PHE A 9 7.40 12.09 7.22
CA PHE A 9 8.48 11.25 6.73
C PHE A 9 9.67 11.41 7.64
N ASP A 10 10.29 10.30 8.02
CA ASP A 10 11.61 10.35 8.67
C ASP A 10 12.69 10.75 7.65
N LEU A 11 12.54 10.31 6.39
CA LEU A 11 13.41 10.60 5.26
C LEU A 11 12.58 10.88 4.00
N TRP A 12 13.02 11.84 3.19
CA TRP A 12 12.43 12.08 1.88
C TRP A 12 12.79 10.93 0.93
N PRO A 13 11.82 10.28 0.26
CA PRO A 13 12.12 9.16 -0.62
C PRO A 13 12.85 9.64 -1.87
N ASP A 14 13.85 8.87 -2.31
CA ASP A 14 14.43 9.05 -3.63
C ASP A 14 13.42 8.61 -4.70
N VAL A 15 13.12 9.53 -5.62
CA VAL A 15 12.16 9.33 -6.72
C VAL A 15 12.84 9.31 -8.09
N SER A 16 14.17 9.27 -8.13
CA SER A 16 14.97 9.31 -9.37
C SER A 16 14.69 8.18 -10.35
N SER A 17 14.22 7.03 -9.86
CA SER A 17 13.92 5.83 -10.66
C SER A 17 12.47 5.71 -11.15
N TYR A 18 11.61 6.67 -10.83
CA TYR A 18 10.19 6.64 -11.18
C TYR A 18 9.90 7.38 -12.48
N ASP A 19 8.94 6.87 -13.24
CA ASP A 19 8.45 7.58 -14.42
C ASP A 19 7.64 8.81 -14.01
N ALA A 20 7.62 9.84 -14.85
CA ALA A 20 6.83 11.06 -14.62
C ALA A 20 5.33 10.79 -14.37
N LYS A 21 4.81 9.64 -14.84
CA LYS A 21 3.42 9.19 -14.69
C LYS A 21 3.12 8.65 -13.29
N GLU A 22 4.15 8.25 -12.57
CA GLU A 22 4.09 7.72 -11.21
C GLU A 22 4.17 8.84 -10.17
N LEU A 23 4.62 10.04 -10.58
CA LEU A 23 4.96 11.14 -9.69
C LEU A 23 3.90 12.24 -9.66
N TYR A 24 3.48 12.59 -8.46
CA TYR A 24 2.45 13.59 -8.19
C TYR A 24 3.05 14.75 -7.40
N PRO A 25 2.74 16.02 -7.76
CA PRO A 25 3.22 17.18 -7.01
C PRO A 25 2.58 17.20 -5.62
N VAL A 26 3.37 17.56 -4.61
CA VAL A 26 2.92 17.78 -3.24
C VAL A 26 2.58 19.25 -3.07
N PRO A 27 1.28 19.62 -2.95
CA PRO A 27 0.89 21.02 -2.89
C PRO A 27 1.52 21.73 -1.70
N GLY A 28 2.14 22.88 -1.94
CA GLY A 28 2.74 23.71 -0.89
C GLY A 28 4.15 23.27 -0.45
N LEU A 29 4.73 22.25 -1.08
CA LEU A 29 6.08 21.78 -0.78
C LEU A 29 7.01 21.90 -1.99
N THR A 30 8.22 22.41 -1.77
CA THR A 30 9.27 22.55 -2.79
C THR A 30 10.55 21.87 -2.31
N LEU A 31 11.38 21.41 -3.24
CA LEU A 31 12.64 20.78 -2.87
C LEU A 31 13.72 21.84 -2.59
N PRO A 32 14.48 21.70 -1.49
CA PRO A 32 15.63 22.57 -1.25
C PRO A 32 16.65 22.42 -2.39
N ASN A 33 17.34 23.51 -2.74
CA ASN A 33 18.37 23.55 -3.79
C ASN A 33 17.90 23.25 -5.24
N THR A 34 16.60 23.30 -5.50
CA THR A 34 16.02 23.07 -6.85
C THR A 34 15.39 24.34 -7.46
N ASN A 35 15.78 25.53 -7.01
CA ASN A 35 15.18 26.80 -7.46
C ASN A 35 13.64 26.86 -7.34
N GLY A 36 13.08 26.16 -6.36
CA GLY A 36 11.65 26.16 -6.07
C GLY A 36 10.82 25.16 -6.88
N GLU A 37 11.44 24.14 -7.48
CA GLU A 37 10.68 23.06 -8.12
C GLU A 37 9.72 22.40 -7.11
N PRO A 38 8.46 22.12 -7.53
CA PRO A 38 7.51 21.42 -6.68
C PRO A 38 8.04 20.05 -6.29
N ALA A 39 7.98 19.73 -5.00
CA ALA A 39 8.29 18.40 -4.52
C ALA A 39 7.30 17.39 -5.10
N LYS A 40 7.79 16.21 -5.52
CA LYS A 40 6.97 15.14 -6.09
C LYS A 40 7.14 13.85 -5.31
N LEU A 41 6.06 13.09 -5.18
CA LEU A 41 6.03 11.79 -4.55
C LEU A 41 5.28 10.79 -5.42
N PHE A 42 5.62 9.51 -5.29
CA PHE A 42 4.82 8.45 -5.88
C PHE A 42 3.52 8.23 -5.12
N SER A 43 2.57 7.54 -5.74
CA SER A 43 1.37 7.05 -5.07
C SER A 43 1.26 5.52 -5.20
N SER A 44 1.04 4.84 -4.09
CA SER A 44 0.75 3.39 -4.07
C SER A 44 -0.61 3.04 -4.69
N ARG A 45 -1.44 4.03 -5.00
CA ARG A 45 -2.66 3.83 -5.82
C ARG A 45 -2.35 3.68 -7.31
N ASN A 46 -1.17 4.08 -7.76
CA ASN A 46 -0.73 3.85 -9.13
C ASN A 46 -0.12 2.44 -9.24
N PRO A 47 -0.70 1.51 -10.03
CA PRO A 47 -0.20 0.14 -10.12
C PRO A 47 1.24 0.03 -10.62
N ALA A 48 1.73 1.00 -11.43
CA ALA A 48 3.11 1.03 -11.90
C ALA A 48 4.10 1.21 -10.74
N THR A 49 3.77 2.08 -9.78
CA THR A 49 4.53 2.29 -8.54
C THR A 49 4.65 0.99 -7.76
N THR A 50 3.53 0.32 -7.51
CA THR A 50 3.52 -0.94 -6.75
C THR A 50 4.32 -2.01 -7.46
N LYS A 51 4.16 -2.15 -8.77
CA LYS A 51 4.96 -3.09 -9.57
C LYS A 51 6.46 -2.79 -9.45
N ARG A 52 6.87 -1.53 -9.52
CA ARG A 52 8.27 -1.11 -9.35
C ARG A 52 8.82 -1.50 -7.98
N HIS A 53 8.07 -1.31 -6.90
CA HIS A 53 8.50 -1.73 -5.56
C HIS A 53 8.73 -3.23 -5.49
N PHE A 54 7.83 -4.03 -6.06
CA PHE A 54 7.99 -5.48 -6.14
C PHE A 54 9.15 -5.92 -7.04
N HIS A 55 9.43 -5.17 -8.10
CA HIS A 55 10.59 -5.40 -8.95
C HIS A 55 11.89 -5.16 -8.17
N LEU A 56 11.98 -4.05 -7.44
CA LEU A 56 13.11 -3.77 -6.55
C LEU A 56 13.26 -4.87 -5.48
N MET A 57 12.16 -5.37 -4.92
CA MET A 57 12.20 -6.51 -4.01
C MET A 57 12.83 -7.75 -4.68
N ALA A 58 12.46 -8.05 -5.92
CA ALA A 58 13.05 -9.16 -6.67
C ALA A 58 14.55 -8.94 -6.95
N GLU A 59 14.97 -7.74 -7.36
CA GLU A 59 16.38 -7.39 -7.61
C GLU A 59 17.24 -7.51 -6.35
N HIS A 60 16.67 -7.25 -5.18
CA HIS A 60 17.37 -7.24 -3.89
C HIS A 60 17.12 -8.48 -3.02
N GLY A 61 16.47 -9.52 -3.54
CA GLY A 61 16.26 -10.78 -2.81
C GLY A 61 15.31 -10.67 -1.63
N ILE A 62 14.35 -9.75 -1.66
CA ILE A 62 13.27 -9.65 -0.67
C ILE A 62 12.12 -10.54 -1.14
N ASP A 63 11.77 -11.54 -0.32
CA ASP A 63 10.83 -12.59 -0.74
C ASP A 63 9.37 -12.15 -0.76
N GLY A 64 9.00 -11.18 0.08
CA GLY A 64 7.61 -10.77 0.20
C GLY A 64 7.37 -9.63 1.19
N VAL A 65 6.09 -9.29 1.36
CA VAL A 65 5.69 -8.13 2.16
C VAL A 65 4.41 -8.39 2.94
N PHE A 66 4.33 -7.83 4.15
CA PHE A 66 3.07 -7.64 4.86
C PHE A 66 2.49 -6.28 4.51
N VAL A 67 1.33 -6.28 3.83
CA VAL A 67 0.63 -5.05 3.44
C VAL A 67 -0.21 -4.57 4.63
N MET A 68 0.15 -3.41 5.16
CA MET A 68 -0.55 -2.81 6.29
C MET A 68 -1.91 -2.27 5.88
N ARG A 69 -2.94 -2.61 6.68
CA ARG A 69 -4.31 -2.14 6.54
C ARG A 69 -4.77 -1.53 7.86
N ASN A 70 -4.98 -0.22 7.86
CA ASN A 70 -5.37 0.54 9.05
C ASN A 70 -6.85 0.31 9.36
N ALA A 71 -7.15 -0.51 10.36
CA ALA A 71 -8.52 -0.89 10.69
C ALA A 71 -9.38 0.32 11.13
N ASN A 72 -8.76 1.38 11.66
CA ASN A 72 -9.44 2.61 12.06
C ASN A 72 -9.82 3.53 10.88
N GLU A 73 -9.25 3.30 9.69
CA GLU A 73 -9.54 4.08 8.48
C GLU A 73 -10.54 3.40 7.55
N LEU A 74 -10.99 2.19 7.90
CA LEU A 74 -11.95 1.41 7.14
C LEU A 74 -13.33 2.05 7.24
N SER A 75 -13.76 2.69 6.16
CA SER A 75 -15.10 3.22 5.99
C SER A 75 -15.60 2.93 4.57
N VAL A 76 -16.90 3.12 4.34
CA VAL A 76 -17.50 2.92 3.01
C VAL A 76 -16.88 3.86 1.95
N ASP A 77 -16.36 5.01 2.37
CA ASP A 77 -15.84 6.06 1.50
C ASP A 77 -14.30 6.07 1.38
N ASN A 78 -13.61 5.23 2.16
CA ASN A 78 -12.14 5.18 2.20
C ASN A 78 -11.62 3.75 2.01
N ASP A 79 -12.07 3.13 0.92
CA ASP A 79 -11.53 1.83 0.52
C ASP A 79 -10.15 2.03 -0.14
N THR A 80 -9.18 1.23 0.29
CA THR A 80 -7.81 1.18 -0.27
C THR A 80 -7.57 -0.13 -1.01
N ASP A 81 -8.64 -0.83 -1.32
CA ASP A 81 -8.68 -2.11 -1.98
C ASP A 81 -8.03 -2.12 -3.36
N GLU A 82 -8.01 -0.99 -4.08
CA GLU A 82 -7.27 -0.86 -5.34
C GLU A 82 -5.76 -1.08 -5.14
N ILE A 83 -5.22 -0.71 -3.97
CA ILE A 83 -3.83 -0.96 -3.61
C ILE A 83 -3.60 -2.46 -3.43
N LEU A 84 -4.55 -3.18 -2.81
CA LEU A 84 -4.47 -4.63 -2.65
C LEU A 84 -4.52 -5.36 -4.01
N ASP A 85 -5.34 -4.89 -4.94
CA ASP A 85 -5.35 -5.43 -6.31
C ASP A 85 -4.00 -5.23 -7.01
N GLY A 86 -3.38 -4.05 -6.83
CA GLY A 86 -2.04 -3.75 -7.33
C GLY A 86 -0.96 -4.63 -6.71
N VAL A 87 -0.99 -4.84 -5.38
CA VAL A 87 -0.06 -5.72 -4.66
C VAL A 87 -0.19 -7.15 -5.18
N ARG A 88 -1.41 -7.70 -5.28
CA ARG A 88 -1.61 -9.04 -5.83
C ARG A 88 -0.96 -9.18 -7.21
N ALA A 89 -1.27 -8.27 -8.13
CA ALA A 89 -0.75 -8.34 -9.50
C ALA A 89 0.78 -8.22 -9.55
N ALA A 90 1.36 -7.32 -8.74
CA ALA A 90 2.79 -7.12 -8.67
C ALA A 90 3.52 -8.33 -8.05
N ALA A 91 2.98 -8.89 -6.97
CA ALA A 91 3.50 -10.07 -6.30
C ALA A 91 3.54 -11.29 -7.24
N GLU A 92 2.44 -11.53 -7.97
CA GLU A 92 2.35 -12.59 -8.97
C GLU A 92 3.35 -12.37 -10.12
N ALA A 93 3.48 -11.14 -10.63
CA ALA A 93 4.37 -10.83 -11.74
C ALA A 93 5.86 -10.96 -11.40
N GLU A 94 6.27 -10.57 -10.19
CA GLU A 94 7.67 -10.57 -9.76
C GLU A 94 8.03 -11.80 -8.90
N GLY A 95 7.09 -12.75 -8.76
CA GLY A 95 7.27 -13.99 -8.00
C GLY A 95 7.52 -13.77 -6.51
N ARG A 96 6.98 -12.71 -5.92
CA ARG A 96 7.07 -12.39 -4.48
C ARG A 96 5.81 -12.84 -3.76
N VAL A 97 5.89 -13.09 -2.45
CA VAL A 97 4.71 -13.41 -1.63
C VAL A 97 4.18 -12.17 -0.90
N TRP A 98 2.91 -12.21 -0.51
CA TRP A 98 2.31 -11.11 0.26
C TRP A 98 1.25 -11.60 1.24
N ALA A 99 1.09 -10.90 2.35
CA ALA A 99 0.01 -11.12 3.31
C ALA A 99 -0.57 -9.79 3.79
N LEU A 100 -1.82 -9.81 4.24
CA LEU A 100 -2.44 -8.65 4.86
C LEU A 100 -2.06 -8.57 6.35
N MET A 101 -1.72 -7.37 6.83
CA MET A 101 -1.47 -7.10 8.25
C MET A 101 -2.39 -5.97 8.71
N TYR A 102 -3.22 -6.23 9.72
CA TYR A 102 -4.07 -5.20 10.30
C TYR A 102 -3.31 -4.36 11.33
N ASP A 103 -3.30 -3.05 11.15
CA ASP A 103 -3.02 -2.12 12.25
C ASP A 103 -4.31 -1.82 13.00
N LEU A 104 -4.33 -2.19 14.28
CA LEU A 104 -5.47 -2.07 15.18
C LEU A 104 -5.38 -0.81 16.06
N THR A 105 -4.35 0.00 15.86
CA THR A 105 -4.11 1.21 16.64
C THR A 105 -5.32 2.14 16.55
N GLY A 106 -5.82 2.57 17.71
CA GLY A 106 -6.98 3.48 17.80
C GLY A 106 -8.35 2.82 17.60
N VAL A 107 -8.43 1.52 17.31
CA VAL A 107 -9.72 0.82 17.18
C VAL A 107 -10.31 0.56 18.58
N PRO A 108 -11.55 0.99 18.86
CA PRO A 108 -12.21 0.68 20.12
C PRO A 108 -12.34 -0.84 20.35
N PRO A 109 -11.99 -1.36 21.55
CA PRO A 109 -12.01 -2.80 21.80
C PRO A 109 -13.36 -3.48 21.54
N ASP A 110 -14.47 -2.79 21.80
CA ASP A 110 -15.85 -3.24 21.57
C ASP A 110 -16.21 -3.35 20.08
N LYS A 111 -15.48 -2.65 19.21
CA LYS A 111 -15.68 -2.66 17.75
C LYS A 111 -14.72 -3.56 17.00
N LEU A 112 -13.61 -3.97 17.62
CA LEU A 112 -12.52 -4.70 16.98
C LEU A 112 -12.99 -5.94 16.21
N ALA A 113 -13.75 -6.82 16.86
CA ALA A 113 -14.22 -8.05 16.25
C ALA A 113 -15.22 -7.81 15.09
N LEU A 114 -16.00 -6.73 15.16
CA LEU A 114 -16.94 -6.37 14.10
C LEU A 114 -16.18 -5.89 12.85
N VAL A 115 -15.24 -4.95 13.04
CA VAL A 115 -14.44 -4.38 11.95
C VAL A 115 -13.66 -5.46 11.23
N LEU A 116 -12.94 -6.31 11.97
CA LEU A 116 -12.12 -7.37 11.38
C LEU A 116 -12.96 -8.41 10.65
N ARG A 117 -14.08 -8.89 11.22
CA ARG A 117 -14.92 -9.89 10.57
C ARG A 117 -15.55 -9.35 9.29
N HIS A 118 -16.03 -8.10 9.33
CA HIS A 118 -16.66 -7.47 8.17
C HIS A 118 -15.66 -7.30 7.03
N ASP A 119 -14.51 -6.69 7.31
CA ASP A 119 -13.51 -6.43 6.27
C ASP A 119 -12.86 -7.71 5.75
N TRP A 120 -12.43 -8.62 6.63
CA TRP A 120 -11.88 -9.91 6.20
C TRP A 120 -12.87 -10.72 5.37
N GLY A 121 -14.14 -10.78 5.80
CA GLY A 121 -15.20 -11.46 5.05
C GLY A 121 -15.35 -10.89 3.64
N ARG A 122 -15.39 -9.56 3.51
CA ARG A 122 -15.46 -8.86 2.23
C ARG A 122 -14.22 -9.15 1.36
N LEU A 123 -13.02 -9.09 1.91
CA LEU A 123 -11.78 -9.34 1.16
C LEU A 123 -11.68 -10.79 0.68
N VAL A 124 -12.05 -11.76 1.51
CA VAL A 124 -12.04 -13.18 1.12
C VAL A 124 -13.11 -13.47 0.08
N VAL A 125 -14.34 -12.97 0.26
CA VAL A 125 -15.47 -13.32 -0.62
C VAL A 125 -15.48 -12.49 -1.91
N HIS A 126 -15.32 -11.17 -1.82
CA HIS A 126 -15.48 -10.25 -2.95
C HIS A 126 -14.16 -10.02 -3.69
N LYS A 127 -13.05 -9.81 -2.96
CA LYS A 127 -11.72 -9.63 -3.56
C LYS A 127 -11.01 -10.93 -3.88
N ARG A 128 -11.46 -12.04 -3.29
CA ARG A 128 -10.90 -13.39 -3.47
C ARG A 128 -9.39 -13.40 -3.22
N LEU A 129 -8.94 -12.69 -2.17
CA LEU A 129 -7.50 -12.50 -1.96
C LEU A 129 -6.74 -13.85 -1.84
N LEU A 130 -7.39 -14.84 -1.24
CA LEU A 130 -6.85 -16.17 -1.02
C LEU A 130 -6.69 -17.01 -2.29
N ASN A 131 -7.23 -16.57 -3.43
CA ASN A 131 -7.06 -17.23 -4.72
C ASN A 131 -5.72 -16.89 -5.39
N SER A 132 -5.02 -15.85 -4.92
CA SER A 132 -3.67 -15.52 -5.36
C SER A 132 -2.72 -16.66 -4.95
N PRO A 133 -1.98 -17.29 -5.89
CA PRO A 133 -0.98 -18.29 -5.54
C PRO A 133 0.17 -17.70 -4.71
N ASN A 134 0.36 -16.39 -4.79
CA ASN A 134 1.37 -15.61 -4.08
C ASN A 134 0.88 -15.06 -2.73
N TYR A 135 -0.38 -15.35 -2.32
CA TYR A 135 -0.80 -14.99 -0.96
C TYR A 135 -0.09 -15.95 0.02
N LEU A 136 0.66 -15.39 0.97
CA LEU A 136 1.48 -16.15 1.90
C LEU A 136 0.60 -17.09 2.73
N ARG A 137 1.07 -18.32 2.92
CA ARG A 137 0.41 -19.32 3.76
C ARG A 137 1.42 -19.99 4.65
N GLU A 138 1.10 -20.11 5.92
CA GLU A 138 1.88 -20.84 6.90
C GLU A 138 1.04 -22.01 7.44
N GLN A 139 1.55 -23.24 7.29
CA GLN A 139 0.86 -24.47 7.74
C GLN A 139 -0.58 -24.59 7.20
N GLY A 140 -0.79 -24.17 5.95
CA GLY A 140 -2.10 -24.19 5.28
C GLY A 140 -3.05 -23.05 5.67
N LYS A 141 -2.62 -22.16 6.57
CA LYS A 141 -3.39 -20.99 6.99
C LYS A 141 -2.91 -19.73 6.25
N PRO A 142 -3.82 -18.84 5.86
CA PRO A 142 -3.47 -17.51 5.38
C PRO A 142 -2.90 -16.62 6.49
#